data_AF-A0AAW6P3X7-F1
#
_entry.id   AF-A0AAW6P3X7-F1
#
_cell.length_a   1.000
_cell.length_b   1.000
_cell.length_c   1.000
_cell.angle_alpha   90.00
_cell.angle_beta   90.00
_cell.angle_gamma   90.00
#
_symmetry.space_group_name_H-M   'P 1'
#
loop_
_entity.id
_entity.type
_entity.pdbx_description
1 polymer ?
#
loop_
_entity_poly.entity_id
_entity_poly.type
_entity_poly.pdbx_seq_one_letter_code
_entity_poly.pdbx_strand_id
1 'polypeptide(L)'
;MKTTPGNLRFNRWSWAVLALGVLCSALGAALVQRGNQQQARAAVAQEANRLADTVLARIELYQYGLRGARGAVLTAGEAHISREVFHRYAQTRDVAREFPGARGFGFVRRVPAGALDDFLRNARAEGRPDFAVHEVKPNPGERYVIQYIEPEQPNLAAIGLDVASEPRRQQAAQAALRTGLPRLSAPITLVQASGATQQSFLMLLPIYRGGVTPASIEQREAQAIGLGYAPLLMREVL
;
A
#
# COMPACT_ATOMS: atom_id res chain seq x y z
N MET A 1 37.59 64.80 -45.54
CA MET A 1 38.07 65.27 -44.20
C MET A 1 37.30 66.54 -43.86
N LYS A 2 36.57 66.71 -42.76
CA LYS A 2 36.53 66.03 -41.45
C LYS A 2 35.07 66.05 -40.96
N THR A 3 34.59 64.90 -40.47
CA THR A 3 33.34 64.74 -39.72
C THR A 3 33.55 65.27 -38.29
N THR A 4 32.84 66.34 -37.91
CA THR A 4 32.81 66.85 -36.54
C THR A 4 31.81 66.01 -35.72
N PRO A 5 32.21 65.35 -34.62
CA PRO A 5 31.27 64.62 -33.79
C PRO A 5 30.50 65.61 -32.92
N GLY A 6 29.17 65.63 -33.09
CA GLY A 6 28.27 66.38 -32.21
C GLY A 6 28.33 65.79 -30.80
N ASN A 7 28.98 66.51 -29.89
CA ASN A 7 28.97 66.17 -28.47
C ASN A 7 27.54 66.29 -27.92
N LEU A 8 26.85 65.16 -27.79
CA LEU A 8 25.61 65.03 -27.02
C LEU A 8 25.92 65.42 -25.56
N ARG A 9 25.69 66.69 -25.19
CA ARG A 9 25.69 67.12 -23.78
C ARG A 9 24.42 66.55 -23.13
N PHE A 10 24.49 65.30 -22.67
CA PHE A 10 23.40 64.70 -21.92
C PHE A 10 23.09 65.54 -20.68
N ASN A 11 21.87 66.07 -20.61
CA ASN A 11 21.38 66.83 -19.47
C ASN A 11 21.28 65.90 -18.25
N ARG A 12 21.73 66.36 -17.07
CA ARG A 12 21.73 65.56 -15.82
C ARG A 12 20.32 65.02 -15.47
N TRP A 13 19.29 65.74 -15.89
CA TRP A 13 17.89 65.36 -15.75
C TRP A 13 17.51 64.10 -16.56
N SER A 14 18.08 63.89 -17.75
CA SER A 14 17.80 62.71 -18.57
C SER A 14 18.32 61.43 -17.91
N TRP A 15 19.50 61.49 -17.28
CA TRP A 15 20.05 60.37 -16.51
C TRP A 15 19.23 60.08 -15.25
N ALA A 16 18.70 61.10 -14.57
CA ALA A 16 17.84 60.92 -13.40
C ALA A 16 16.52 60.21 -13.75
N VAL A 17 15.88 60.60 -14.87
CA VAL A 17 14.65 59.95 -15.35
C VAL A 17 14.90 58.49 -15.73
N LEU A 18 16.00 58.21 -16.44
CA LEU A 18 16.38 56.84 -16.79
C LEU A 18 16.62 55.98 -15.53
N ALA A 19 17.39 56.50 -14.57
CA ALA A 19 17.67 55.79 -13.31
C ALA A 19 16.38 55.48 -12.53
N LEU A 20 15.45 56.44 -12.47
CA LEU A 20 14.15 56.24 -11.84
C LEU A 20 13.32 55.18 -12.56
N GLY A 21 13.26 55.23 -13.90
CA GLY A 21 12.54 54.24 -14.71
C GLY A 21 13.08 52.82 -14.55
N VAL A 22 14.41 52.67 -14.50
CA VAL A 22 15.08 51.39 -14.22
C VAL A 22 14.77 50.92 -12.80
N LEU A 23 14.83 51.81 -11.80
CA LEU A 23 14.52 51.46 -10.41
C LEU A 23 13.07 50.99 -10.26
N CYS A 24 12.10 51.71 -10.82
CA CYS A 24 10.70 51.32 -10.83
C CYS A 24 10.47 49.98 -11.54
N SER A 25 11.13 49.77 -12.69
CA SER A 25 11.04 48.50 -13.43
C SER A 25 11.63 47.34 -12.64
N ALA A 26 12.80 47.53 -12.01
CA ALA A 26 13.44 46.50 -11.19
C ALA A 26 12.60 46.14 -9.95
N LEU A 27 12.00 47.15 -9.29
CA LEU A 27 11.07 46.94 -8.17
C LEU A 27 9.81 46.21 -8.62
N GLY A 28 9.20 46.62 -9.73
CA GLY A 28 8.03 45.94 -10.31
C GLY A 28 8.34 44.49 -10.68
N ALA A 29 9.46 44.25 -11.35
CA ALA A 29 9.92 42.90 -11.69
C ALA A 29 10.17 42.05 -10.43
N ALA A 30 10.79 42.61 -9.38
CA ALA A 30 11.01 41.90 -8.13
C ALA A 30 9.70 41.54 -7.41
N LEU A 31 8.70 42.43 -7.42
CA LEU A 31 7.38 42.17 -6.84
C LEU A 31 6.63 41.07 -7.62
N VAL A 32 6.62 41.16 -8.95
CA VAL A 32 6.01 40.13 -9.82
C VAL A 32 6.74 38.81 -9.67
N GLN A 33 8.08 38.80 -9.65
CA GLN A 33 8.87 37.59 -9.46
C GLN A 33 8.60 36.93 -8.11
N ARG A 34 8.46 37.72 -7.04
CA ARG A 34 8.06 37.21 -5.71
C ARG A 34 6.65 36.62 -5.75
N GLY A 35 5.69 37.29 -6.38
CA GLY A 35 4.33 36.79 -6.57
C GLY A 35 4.30 35.47 -7.34
N ASN A 36 5.01 35.41 -8.47
CA ASN A 36 5.13 34.21 -9.29
C ASN A 36 5.77 33.03 -8.53
N GLN A 37 6.81 33.29 -7.73
CA GLN A 37 7.42 32.25 -6.90
C GLN A 37 6.48 31.74 -5.80
N GLN A 38 5.70 32.63 -5.18
CA GLN A 38 4.70 32.23 -4.19
C GLN A 38 3.59 31.38 -4.82
N GLN A 39 3.08 31.80 -5.98
CA GLN A 39 2.07 31.04 -6.72
C GLN A 39 2.59 29.66 -7.16
N ALA A 40 3.82 29.59 -7.70
CA ALA A 40 4.44 28.33 -8.08
C ALA A 40 4.59 27.38 -6.87
N ARG A 41 5.05 27.89 -5.72
CA ARG A 41 5.15 27.10 -4.48
C ARG A 41 3.79 26.62 -3.98
N ALA A 42 2.79 27.50 -4.01
CA ALA A 42 1.43 27.15 -3.60
C ALA A 42 0.81 26.07 -4.50
N ALA A 43 1.01 26.19 -5.82
CA ALA A 43 0.53 25.20 -6.78
C ALA A 43 1.19 23.82 -6.56
N VAL A 44 2.50 23.77 -6.35
CA VAL A 44 3.22 22.53 -6.03
C VAL A 44 2.73 21.92 -4.71
N ALA A 45 2.56 22.74 -3.67
CA ALA A 45 2.05 22.26 -2.38
C ALA A 45 0.61 21.72 -2.48
N GLN A 46 -0.25 22.41 -3.23
CA GLN A 46 -1.62 21.98 -3.46
C GLN A 46 -1.68 20.63 -4.19
N GLU A 47 -0.85 20.45 -5.22
CA GLU A 47 -0.82 19.20 -5.97
C GLU A 47 -0.24 18.06 -5.14
N ALA A 48 0.80 18.32 -4.34
CA ALA A 48 1.35 17.34 -3.41
C ALA A 48 0.30 16.89 -2.37
N ASN A 49 -0.48 17.83 -1.83
CA ASN A 49 -1.56 17.51 -0.89
C ASN A 49 -2.66 16.67 -1.55
N ARG A 50 -3.10 17.03 -2.76
CA ARG A 50 -4.09 16.22 -3.51
C ARG A 50 -3.61 14.79 -3.76
N LEU A 51 -2.33 14.64 -4.11
CA LEU A 51 -1.73 13.32 -4.30
C LEU A 51 -1.74 12.52 -2.99
N ALA A 52 -1.35 13.15 -1.87
CA ALA A 52 -1.37 12.53 -0.56
C ALA A 52 -2.78 12.09 -0.15
N ASP A 53 -3.78 12.96 -0.32
CA ASP A 53 -5.19 12.65 -0.03
C ASP A 53 -5.70 11.48 -0.87
N THR A 54 -5.31 11.42 -2.15
CA THR A 54 -5.67 10.32 -3.06
C THR A 54 -5.07 8.99 -2.60
N VAL A 55 -3.80 8.98 -2.18
CA VAL A 55 -3.15 7.78 -1.65
C VAL A 55 -3.81 7.31 -0.35
N LEU A 56 -4.13 8.24 0.56
CA LEU A 56 -4.82 7.91 1.81
C LEU A 56 -6.22 7.33 1.55
N ALA A 57 -6.99 7.92 0.63
CA ALA A 57 -8.29 7.42 0.24
C ALA A 57 -8.21 5.98 -0.34
N ARG A 58 -7.18 5.69 -1.13
CA ARG A 58 -6.93 4.32 -1.64
C ARG A 58 -6.58 3.34 -0.52
N ILE A 59 -5.75 3.76 0.45
CA ILE A 59 -5.43 2.94 1.62
C ILE A 59 -6.69 2.61 2.42
N GLU A 60 -7.58 3.58 2.64
CA GLU A 60 -8.86 3.35 3.30
C GLU A 60 -9.76 2.40 2.50
N LEU A 61 -9.80 2.58 1.18
CA LEU A 61 -10.56 1.72 0.28
C LEU A 61 -10.18 0.24 0.44
N TYR A 62 -8.88 -0.07 0.46
CA TYR A 62 -8.41 -1.45 0.66
C TYR A 62 -8.79 -2.01 2.04
N GLN A 63 -8.85 -1.17 3.08
CA GLN A 63 -9.30 -1.63 4.39
C GLN A 63 -10.77 -2.09 4.35
N TYR A 64 -11.64 -1.48 3.54
CA TYR A 64 -13.01 -1.98 3.36
C TYR A 64 -13.04 -3.37 2.73
N GLY A 65 -12.23 -3.61 1.70
CA GLY A 65 -12.09 -4.93 1.09
C GLY A 65 -11.58 -5.98 2.07
N LEU A 66 -10.58 -5.64 2.88
CA LEU A 66 -10.07 -6.50 3.95
C LEU A 66 -11.11 -6.80 5.03
N ARG A 67 -11.92 -5.80 5.42
CA ARG A 67 -13.02 -5.98 6.37
C ARG A 67 -14.10 -6.91 5.80
N GLY A 68 -14.37 -6.83 4.49
CA GLY A 68 -15.24 -7.76 3.76
C GLY A 68 -14.71 -9.20 3.83
N ALA A 69 -13.43 -9.40 3.51
CA ALA A 69 -12.79 -10.72 3.56
C ALA A 69 -12.79 -11.29 4.99
N ARG A 70 -12.51 -10.44 5.99
CA ARG A 70 -12.64 -10.79 7.41
C ARG A 70 -14.06 -11.22 7.75
N GLY A 71 -15.07 -10.49 7.26
CA GLY A 71 -16.48 -10.85 7.44
C GLY A 71 -16.80 -12.23 6.88
N ALA A 72 -16.34 -12.55 5.67
CA ALA A 72 -16.54 -13.87 5.05
C ALA A 72 -15.88 -14.99 5.87
N VAL A 73 -14.64 -14.80 6.32
CA VAL A 73 -13.92 -15.79 7.14
C VAL A 73 -14.65 -16.03 8.48
N LEU A 74 -15.09 -14.97 9.15
CA LEU A 74 -15.74 -15.08 10.46
C LEU A 74 -17.15 -15.65 10.40
N THR A 75 -17.92 -15.28 9.38
CA THR A 75 -19.30 -15.76 9.21
C THR A 75 -19.36 -17.21 8.77
N ALA A 76 -18.40 -17.67 7.96
CA ALA A 76 -18.21 -19.10 7.70
C ALA A 76 -17.73 -19.83 8.97
N GLY A 77 -16.87 -19.18 9.75
CA GLY A 77 -16.24 -19.75 10.94
C GLY A 77 -14.96 -20.52 10.61
N GLU A 78 -14.05 -20.60 11.57
CA GLU A 78 -12.69 -21.15 11.39
C GLU A 78 -12.66 -22.59 10.86
N ALA A 79 -13.66 -23.40 11.21
CA ALA A 79 -13.80 -24.80 10.83
C ALA A 79 -14.49 -25.03 9.47
N HIS A 80 -15.29 -24.07 8.98
CA HIS A 80 -16.04 -24.23 7.72
C HIS A 80 -15.56 -23.32 6.60
N ILE A 81 -14.60 -22.42 6.87
CA ILE A 81 -14.01 -21.59 5.83
C ILE A 81 -13.14 -22.46 4.90
N SER A 82 -13.67 -22.74 3.71
CA SER A 82 -13.01 -23.51 2.66
C SER A 82 -12.64 -22.66 1.45
N ARG A 83 -11.83 -23.21 0.55
CA ARG A 83 -11.55 -22.60 -0.77
C ARG A 83 -12.83 -22.21 -1.52
N GLU A 84 -13.83 -23.10 -1.56
CA GLU A 84 -15.10 -22.84 -2.27
C GLU A 84 -15.91 -21.72 -1.62
N VAL A 85 -15.97 -21.69 -0.28
CA VAL A 85 -16.68 -20.61 0.44
C VAL A 85 -16.01 -19.26 0.18
N PHE A 86 -14.68 -19.21 0.23
CA PHE A 86 -13.94 -17.98 -0.05
C PHE A 86 -14.09 -17.54 -1.51
N HIS A 87 -14.10 -18.49 -2.45
CA HIS A 87 -14.35 -18.22 -3.87
C HIS A 87 -15.74 -17.61 -4.10
N ARG A 88 -16.80 -18.17 -3.49
CA ARG A 88 -18.16 -17.62 -3.58
C ARG A 88 -18.25 -16.21 -3.00
N TYR A 89 -17.57 -15.93 -1.89
CA TYR A 89 -17.45 -14.56 -1.37
C TYR A 89 -16.79 -13.65 -2.42
N ALA A 90 -15.68 -14.06 -3.01
CA ALA A 90 -14.97 -13.26 -3.99
C ALA A 90 -15.79 -12.97 -5.25
N GLN A 91 -16.66 -13.89 -5.69
CA GLN A 91 -17.58 -13.68 -6.81
C GLN A 91 -18.60 -12.55 -6.56
N THR A 92 -18.84 -12.16 -5.30
CA THR A 92 -19.70 -11.01 -4.96
C THR A 92 -19.00 -9.66 -5.09
N ARG A 93 -17.70 -9.66 -5.44
CA ARG A 93 -16.83 -8.48 -5.49
C ARG A 93 -16.23 -8.34 -6.88
N ASP A 94 -16.11 -7.12 -7.36
CA ASP A 94 -15.36 -6.80 -8.57
C ASP A 94 -14.05 -6.13 -8.15
N VAL A 95 -13.00 -6.93 -7.90
CA VAL A 95 -11.74 -6.44 -7.35
C VAL A 95 -11.11 -5.36 -8.24
N ALA A 96 -11.15 -5.55 -9.56
CA ALA A 96 -10.53 -4.63 -10.50
C ALA A 96 -11.22 -3.27 -10.50
N ARG A 97 -12.56 -3.24 -10.35
CA ARG A 97 -13.34 -2.00 -10.33
C ARG A 97 -13.39 -1.35 -8.96
N GLU A 98 -13.60 -2.14 -7.90
CA GLU A 98 -13.81 -1.64 -6.54
C GLU A 98 -12.50 -1.29 -5.83
N PHE A 99 -11.39 -1.94 -6.21
CA PHE A 99 -10.10 -1.78 -5.54
C PHE A 99 -8.95 -1.65 -6.55
N PRO A 100 -8.93 -0.60 -7.40
CA PRO A 100 -7.88 -0.43 -8.41
C PRO A 100 -6.50 -0.38 -7.77
N GLY A 101 -5.57 -1.25 -8.20
CA GLY A 101 -4.22 -1.38 -7.65
C GLY A 101 -4.04 -2.50 -6.62
N ALA A 102 -5.15 -3.10 -6.15
CA ALA A 102 -5.10 -4.37 -5.42
C ALA A 102 -5.07 -5.55 -6.38
N ARG A 103 -4.16 -6.50 -6.12
CA ARG A 103 -4.05 -7.75 -6.89
C ARG A 103 -5.08 -8.80 -6.49
N GLY A 104 -5.79 -8.57 -5.39
CA GLY A 104 -6.71 -9.51 -4.80
C GLY A 104 -6.88 -9.32 -3.31
N PHE A 105 -7.78 -10.10 -2.74
CA PHE A 105 -7.96 -10.23 -1.30
C PHE A 105 -7.89 -11.69 -0.92
N GLY A 106 -7.32 -11.98 0.24
CA GLY A 106 -7.10 -13.35 0.66
C GLY A 106 -7.09 -13.53 2.17
N PHE A 107 -6.92 -14.79 2.56
CA PHE A 107 -6.81 -15.23 3.94
C PHE A 107 -5.45 -15.89 4.17
N VAL A 108 -4.70 -15.32 5.10
CA VAL A 108 -3.47 -15.87 5.65
C VAL A 108 -3.82 -16.61 6.93
N ARG A 109 -3.71 -17.94 6.92
CA ARG A 109 -3.97 -18.75 8.11
C ARG A 109 -2.76 -18.73 9.03
N ARG A 110 -3.01 -18.54 10.33
CA ARG A 110 -2.01 -18.74 11.37
C ARG A 110 -1.89 -20.23 11.68
N VAL A 111 -0.70 -20.78 11.49
CA VAL A 111 -0.41 -22.21 11.67
C VAL A 111 0.69 -22.37 12.72
N PRO A 112 0.36 -22.85 13.93
CA PRO A 112 1.37 -23.21 14.93
C PRO A 112 2.37 -24.22 14.39
N ALA A 113 3.63 -24.17 14.85
CA ALA A 113 4.70 -25.05 14.36
C ALA A 113 4.33 -26.55 14.42
N GLY A 114 3.67 -26.98 15.51
CA GLY A 114 3.22 -28.37 15.70
C GLY A 114 1.95 -28.77 14.94
N ALA A 115 1.30 -27.85 14.20
CA ALA A 115 0.05 -28.10 13.49
C ALA A 115 0.22 -28.10 11.96
N LEU A 116 1.46 -28.04 11.45
CA LEU A 116 1.72 -27.95 10.01
C LEU A 116 1.19 -29.16 9.25
N ASP A 117 1.44 -30.37 9.74
CA ASP A 117 1.03 -31.60 9.04
C ASP A 117 -0.49 -31.71 8.94
N ASP A 118 -1.20 -31.38 10.02
CA ASP A 118 -2.66 -31.36 10.06
C ASP A 118 -3.22 -30.32 9.09
N PHE A 119 -2.64 -29.12 9.08
CA PHE A 119 -2.98 -28.07 8.14
C PHE A 119 -2.77 -28.50 6.68
N LEU A 120 -1.63 -29.11 6.34
CA LEU A 120 -1.34 -29.60 5.00
C LEU A 120 -2.32 -30.70 4.56
N ARG A 121 -2.65 -31.65 5.44
CA ARG A 121 -3.64 -32.70 5.12
C ARG A 121 -5.01 -32.09 4.81
N ASN A 122 -5.47 -31.14 5.63
CA ASN A 122 -6.76 -30.47 5.42
C ASN A 122 -6.77 -29.64 4.14
N ALA A 123 -5.73 -28.82 3.91
CA ALA A 123 -5.63 -27.99 2.71
C ALA A 123 -5.60 -28.82 1.41
N ARG A 124 -4.99 -30.01 1.44
CA ARG A 124 -4.98 -30.95 0.30
C ARG A 124 -6.34 -31.60 0.05
N ALA A 125 -7.06 -31.94 1.11
CA ALA A 125 -8.41 -32.48 1.04
C ALA A 125 -9.44 -31.47 0.50
N GLU A 126 -9.19 -30.16 0.62
CA GLU A 126 -10.02 -29.07 0.11
C GLU A 126 -9.86 -28.78 -1.40
N GLY A 127 -9.50 -29.79 -2.18
CA GLY A 127 -9.43 -29.68 -3.65
C GLY A 127 -8.13 -29.07 -4.18
N ARG A 128 -7.04 -29.07 -3.39
CA ARG A 128 -5.68 -28.78 -3.88
C ARG A 128 -4.68 -29.86 -3.44
N PRO A 129 -4.66 -31.05 -4.07
CA PRO A 129 -3.80 -32.16 -3.68
C PRO A 129 -2.31 -31.82 -3.58
N ASP A 130 -1.84 -30.88 -4.41
CA ASP A 130 -0.46 -30.44 -4.47
C ASP A 130 -0.16 -29.25 -3.53
N PHE A 131 -1.05 -28.92 -2.59
CA PHE A 131 -0.82 -27.83 -1.64
C PHE A 131 0.46 -28.10 -0.83
N ALA A 132 1.38 -27.14 -0.87
CA ALA A 132 2.63 -27.16 -0.14
C ALA A 132 2.92 -25.78 0.45
N VAL A 133 3.57 -25.76 1.61
CA VAL A 133 4.09 -24.53 2.18
C VAL A 133 5.45 -24.24 1.59
N HIS A 134 5.68 -23.01 1.15
CA HIS A 134 6.97 -22.54 0.67
C HIS A 134 7.40 -21.28 1.40
N GLU A 135 8.72 -21.14 1.54
CA GLU A 135 9.34 -20.15 2.41
C GLU A 135 10.36 -19.34 1.60
N VAL A 136 10.40 -18.01 1.81
CA VAL A 136 11.46 -17.15 1.23
C VAL A 136 12.78 -17.38 1.95
N LYS A 137 12.73 -17.58 3.27
CA LYS A 137 13.84 -18.00 4.12
C LYS A 137 13.34 -19.06 5.10
N PRO A 138 14.19 -20.02 5.52
CA PRO A 138 13.77 -21.05 6.48
C PRO A 138 13.09 -20.46 7.73
N ASN A 139 11.90 -20.95 8.06
CA ASN A 139 11.15 -20.56 9.26
C ASN A 139 10.73 -21.79 10.09
N PRO A 140 11.43 -22.08 11.21
CA PRO A 140 11.07 -23.20 12.08
C PRO A 140 9.88 -22.89 13.02
N GLY A 141 9.44 -21.63 13.09
CA GLY A 141 8.46 -21.16 14.05
C GLY A 141 7.01 -21.29 13.59
N GLU A 142 6.17 -20.44 14.18
CA GLU A 142 4.80 -20.22 13.72
C GLU A 142 4.80 -19.68 12.29
N ARG A 143 3.88 -20.19 11.47
CA ARG A 143 3.74 -19.83 10.06
C ARG A 143 2.47 -19.02 9.82
N TYR A 144 2.55 -18.13 8.85
CA TYR A 144 1.44 -17.34 8.36
C TYR A 144 1.22 -17.69 6.89
N VAL A 145 0.50 -18.78 6.64
CA VAL A 145 0.39 -19.37 5.31
C VAL A 145 -0.73 -18.71 4.52
N ILE A 146 -0.44 -18.21 3.32
CA ILE A 146 -1.46 -17.79 2.37
C ILE A 146 -2.28 -19.01 1.96
N GLN A 147 -3.48 -19.15 2.52
CA GLN A 147 -4.34 -20.30 2.26
C GLN A 147 -5.27 -20.03 1.08
N TYR A 148 -5.88 -18.84 1.04
CA TYR A 148 -6.81 -18.42 -0.02
C TYR A 148 -6.44 -17.03 -0.53
N ILE A 149 -6.58 -16.80 -1.83
CA ILE A 149 -6.55 -15.48 -2.46
C ILE A 149 -7.37 -15.50 -3.74
N GLU A 150 -8.14 -14.44 -3.95
CA GLU A 150 -8.92 -14.25 -5.16
C GLU A 150 -8.66 -12.87 -5.78
N PRO A 151 -8.59 -12.77 -7.12
CA PRO A 151 -8.68 -13.86 -8.09
C PRO A 151 -7.47 -14.80 -8.05
N GLU A 152 -7.70 -16.11 -8.14
CA GLU A 152 -6.65 -17.12 -7.94
C GLU A 152 -5.58 -17.10 -9.05
N GLN A 153 -5.99 -17.06 -10.32
CA GLN A 153 -5.09 -17.22 -11.48
C GLN A 153 -3.87 -16.28 -11.45
N PRO A 154 -4.00 -14.95 -11.26
CA PRO A 154 -2.84 -14.06 -11.21
C PRO A 154 -2.02 -14.15 -9.91
N ASN A 155 -2.45 -14.99 -8.94
CA ASN A 155 -1.89 -15.11 -7.60
C ASN A 155 -1.48 -16.55 -7.22
N LEU A 156 -1.52 -17.51 -8.15
CA LEU A 156 -1.20 -18.92 -7.89
C LEU A 156 0.14 -19.12 -7.16
N ALA A 157 1.17 -18.37 -7.57
CA ALA A 157 2.50 -18.44 -6.96
C ALA A 157 2.57 -17.97 -5.50
N ALA A 158 1.56 -17.21 -5.03
CA ALA A 158 1.48 -16.76 -3.64
C ALA A 158 0.80 -17.79 -2.73
N ILE A 159 -0.01 -18.71 -3.27
CA ILE A 159 -0.71 -19.72 -2.47
C ILE A 159 0.32 -20.66 -1.84
N GLY A 160 0.16 -20.94 -0.55
CA GLY A 160 1.12 -21.74 0.23
C GLY A 160 2.33 -20.96 0.74
N LEU A 161 2.51 -19.69 0.36
CA LEU A 161 3.63 -18.90 0.84
C LEU A 161 3.49 -18.65 2.35
N ASP A 162 4.53 -18.94 3.11
CA ASP A 162 4.65 -18.49 4.49
C ASP A 162 5.05 -17.01 4.52
N VAL A 163 4.10 -16.15 4.87
CA VAL A 163 4.30 -14.71 5.06
C VAL A 163 5.33 -14.43 6.17
N ALA A 164 5.47 -15.32 7.17
CA ALA A 164 6.44 -15.17 8.24
C ALA A 164 7.90 -15.47 7.83
N SER A 165 8.10 -16.16 6.71
CA SER A 165 9.43 -16.49 6.17
C SER A 165 10.21 -15.28 5.63
N GLU A 166 9.56 -14.13 5.46
CA GLU A 166 10.19 -12.89 5.02
C GLU A 166 10.07 -11.82 6.12
N PRO A 167 11.18 -11.21 6.60
CA PRO A 167 11.15 -10.37 7.80
C PRO A 167 10.21 -9.17 7.77
N ARG A 168 10.08 -8.48 6.62
CA ARG A 168 9.22 -7.29 6.49
C ARG A 168 7.74 -7.68 6.51
N ARG A 169 7.41 -8.80 5.89
CA ARG A 169 6.06 -9.39 5.94
C ARG A 169 5.72 -9.88 7.34
N GLN A 170 6.65 -10.59 7.99
CA GLN A 170 6.50 -11.08 9.36
C GLN A 170 6.26 -9.96 10.35
N GLN A 171 7.08 -8.89 10.30
CA GLN A 171 6.94 -7.74 11.18
C GLN A 171 5.57 -7.08 11.04
N ALA A 172 5.08 -6.92 9.81
CA ALA A 172 3.76 -6.35 9.55
C ALA A 172 2.62 -7.24 10.07
N ALA A 173 2.72 -8.56 9.87
CA ALA A 173 1.74 -9.52 10.38
C ALA A 173 1.68 -9.53 11.91
N GLN A 174 2.83 -9.61 12.58
CA GLN A 174 2.90 -9.57 14.04
C GLN A 174 2.39 -8.23 14.60
N ALA A 175 2.76 -7.11 13.98
CA ALA A 175 2.26 -5.80 14.38
C ALA A 175 0.74 -5.70 14.22
N ALA A 176 0.17 -6.24 13.13
CA ALA A 176 -1.27 -6.28 12.92
C ALA A 176 -1.96 -7.10 14.02
N LEU A 177 -1.47 -8.33 14.27
CA LEU A 177 -2.00 -9.23 15.29
C LEU A 177 -1.92 -8.65 16.71
N ARG A 178 -0.83 -7.96 17.07
CA ARG A 178 -0.66 -7.37 18.41
C ARG A 178 -1.46 -6.09 18.59
N THR A 179 -1.54 -5.24 17.58
CA THR A 179 -2.22 -3.94 17.69
C THR A 179 -3.72 -4.01 17.41
N GLY A 180 -4.19 -5.05 16.73
CA GLY A 180 -5.60 -5.15 16.33
C GLY A 180 -5.98 -4.22 15.18
N LEU A 181 -5.01 -3.56 14.56
CA LEU A 181 -5.19 -2.55 13.51
C LEU A 181 -4.63 -3.04 12.16
N PRO A 182 -5.15 -2.52 11.03
CA PRO A 182 -4.55 -2.75 9.72
C PRO A 182 -3.08 -2.30 9.69
N ARG A 183 -2.21 -3.07 9.02
CA ARG A 183 -0.79 -2.73 8.83
C ARG A 183 -0.37 -2.92 7.39
N LEU A 184 0.45 -1.99 6.90
CA LEU A 184 1.21 -2.16 5.66
C LEU A 184 2.60 -2.71 5.98
N SER A 185 3.10 -3.60 5.12
CA SER A 185 4.51 -3.98 5.15
C SER A 185 5.39 -2.84 4.65
N ALA A 186 6.69 -2.90 4.97
CA ALA A 186 7.70 -2.20 4.18
C ALA A 186 7.65 -2.68 2.71
N PRO A 187 8.28 -1.96 1.76
CA PRO A 187 8.43 -2.40 0.38
C PRO A 187 8.92 -3.86 0.28
N ILE A 188 8.24 -4.68 -0.50
CA ILE A 188 8.57 -6.08 -0.76
C ILE A 188 8.56 -6.39 -2.27
N THR A 189 9.21 -7.47 -2.65
CA THR A 189 9.03 -8.10 -3.95
C THR A 189 7.91 -9.14 -3.83
N LEU A 190 6.89 -9.07 -4.68
CA LEU A 190 5.86 -10.10 -4.74
C LEU A 190 6.41 -11.35 -5.44
N VAL A 191 6.10 -12.53 -4.92
CA VAL A 191 6.55 -13.81 -5.52
C VAL A 191 5.95 -13.99 -6.92
N GLN A 192 4.78 -13.40 -7.16
CA GLN A 192 4.06 -13.42 -8.43
C GLN A 192 4.48 -12.33 -9.43
N ALA A 193 5.27 -11.33 -9.04
CA ALA A 193 5.63 -10.22 -9.92
C ALA A 193 7.05 -10.42 -10.48
N SER A 194 7.15 -11.09 -11.64
CA SER A 194 8.41 -11.19 -12.39
C SER A 194 8.87 -9.78 -12.82
N GLY A 195 9.99 -9.31 -12.26
CA GLY A 195 10.68 -8.09 -12.70
C GLY A 195 10.42 -6.79 -11.92
N ALA A 196 9.53 -6.79 -10.92
CA ALA A 196 9.18 -5.59 -10.13
C ALA A 196 9.71 -5.69 -8.68
N THR A 197 11.03 -5.68 -8.53
CA THR A 197 11.70 -5.81 -7.23
C THR A 197 11.35 -4.65 -6.30
N GLN A 198 10.91 -4.95 -5.08
CA GLN A 198 10.59 -3.95 -4.03
C GLN A 198 9.55 -2.89 -4.43
N GLN A 199 8.66 -3.20 -5.37
CA GLN A 199 7.63 -2.27 -5.86
C GLN A 199 6.21 -2.65 -5.39
N SER A 200 6.10 -3.28 -4.22
CA SER A 200 4.82 -3.75 -3.70
C SER A 200 4.76 -3.71 -2.18
N PHE A 201 3.54 -3.75 -1.65
CA PHE A 201 3.26 -3.85 -0.23
C PHE A 201 2.24 -4.96 0.02
N LEU A 202 2.22 -5.50 1.25
CA LEU A 202 1.05 -6.21 1.77
C LEU A 202 0.31 -5.31 2.74
N MET A 203 -0.99 -5.18 2.57
CA MET A 203 -1.87 -4.71 3.63
C MET A 203 -2.45 -5.92 4.36
N LEU A 204 -2.37 -5.90 5.68
CA LEU A 204 -2.75 -7.00 6.56
C LEU A 204 -3.76 -6.52 7.60
N LEU A 205 -4.84 -7.27 7.79
CA LEU A 205 -5.87 -7.00 8.79
C LEU A 205 -6.03 -8.24 9.68
N PRO A 206 -5.89 -8.13 11.01
CA PRO A 206 -6.00 -9.28 11.89
C PRO A 206 -7.44 -9.80 11.97
N ILE A 207 -7.57 -11.12 12.12
CA ILE A 207 -8.85 -11.82 12.30
C ILE A 207 -8.79 -12.63 13.60
N TYR A 208 -9.75 -12.39 14.49
CA TYR A 208 -9.88 -13.05 15.79
C TYR A 208 -11.23 -13.79 15.88
N ARG A 209 -11.28 -14.94 16.55
CA ARG A 209 -12.48 -15.81 16.62
C ARG A 209 -13.77 -15.09 17.01
N GLY A 210 -13.72 -14.15 17.95
CA GLY A 210 -14.91 -13.46 18.49
C GLY A 210 -15.46 -12.33 17.62
N GLY A 211 -14.86 -12.02 16.46
CA GLY A 211 -15.26 -10.93 15.57
C GLY A 211 -15.03 -9.51 16.10
N VAL A 212 -14.83 -9.36 17.40
CA VAL A 212 -14.38 -8.14 18.07
C VAL A 212 -12.88 -8.21 18.30
N THR A 213 -12.18 -7.09 18.15
CA THR A 213 -10.76 -6.99 18.51
C THR A 213 -10.61 -7.09 20.03
N PRO A 214 -9.91 -8.10 20.57
CA PRO A 214 -9.72 -8.22 22.02
C PRO A 214 -8.95 -7.03 22.61
N ALA A 215 -9.16 -6.76 23.90
CA ALA A 215 -8.60 -5.58 24.56
C ALA A 215 -7.09 -5.70 24.82
N SER A 216 -6.64 -6.88 25.27
CA SER A 216 -5.24 -7.13 25.61
C SER A 216 -4.47 -7.85 24.50
N ILE A 217 -3.15 -7.75 24.53
CA ILE A 217 -2.27 -8.42 23.56
C ILE A 217 -2.37 -9.94 23.73
N GLU A 218 -2.41 -10.43 24.96
CA GLU A 218 -2.50 -11.86 25.29
C GLU A 218 -3.80 -12.46 24.73
N GLN A 219 -4.92 -11.75 24.87
CA GLN A 219 -6.19 -12.17 24.30
C GLN A 219 -6.18 -12.15 22.77
N ARG A 220 -5.53 -11.14 22.16
CA ARG A 220 -5.35 -11.09 20.70
C ARG A 220 -4.53 -12.28 20.20
N GLU A 221 -3.42 -12.59 20.85
CA GLU A 221 -2.57 -13.72 20.51
C GLU A 221 -3.30 -15.07 20.72
N ALA A 222 -4.11 -15.21 21.76
CA ALA A 222 -4.90 -16.43 21.99
C ALA A 222 -6.06 -16.61 20.98
N GLN A 223 -6.69 -15.52 20.55
CA GLN A 223 -7.88 -15.55 19.68
C GLN A 223 -7.58 -15.40 18.19
N ALA A 224 -6.33 -15.10 17.80
CA ALA A 224 -5.95 -14.90 16.42
C ALA A 224 -6.03 -16.19 15.61
N ILE A 225 -6.83 -16.17 14.54
CA ILE A 225 -6.96 -17.27 13.56
C ILE A 225 -6.14 -17.03 12.29
N GLY A 226 -5.79 -15.77 12.02
CA GLY A 226 -5.06 -15.39 10.83
C GLY A 226 -5.21 -13.92 10.49
N LEU A 227 -4.96 -13.58 9.24
CA LEU A 227 -5.07 -12.23 8.70
C LEU A 227 -5.83 -12.24 7.38
N GLY A 228 -6.68 -11.24 7.17
CA GLY A 228 -7.04 -10.83 5.81
C GLY A 228 -5.84 -10.13 5.19
N TYR A 229 -5.59 -10.32 3.91
CA TYR A 229 -4.49 -9.63 3.23
C TYR A 229 -4.84 -9.16 1.82
N ALA A 230 -4.16 -8.10 1.38
CA ALA A 230 -4.23 -7.55 0.04
C ALA A 230 -2.81 -7.25 -0.48
N PRO A 231 -2.35 -7.89 -1.58
CA PRO A 231 -1.14 -7.50 -2.26
C PRO A 231 -1.38 -6.25 -3.12
N LEU A 232 -0.57 -5.22 -2.93
CA LEU A 232 -0.73 -3.92 -3.59
C LEU A 232 0.51 -3.59 -4.43
N LEU A 233 0.30 -3.12 -5.67
CA LEU A 233 1.38 -2.66 -6.56
C LEU A 233 1.60 -1.16 -6.40
N MET A 234 2.82 -0.73 -6.07
CA MET A 234 3.11 0.70 -5.86
C MET A 234 2.68 1.56 -7.04
N ARG A 235 3.02 1.16 -8.27
CA ARG A 235 2.72 1.91 -9.50
C ARG A 235 1.22 2.07 -9.78
N GLU A 236 0.38 1.24 -9.18
CA GLU A 236 -1.07 1.27 -9.38
C GLU A 236 -1.77 1.93 -8.20
N VAL A 237 -1.12 2.01 -7.04
CA VAL A 237 -1.63 2.71 -5.83
C VAL A 237 -1.21 4.18 -5.79
N LEU A 238 0.00 4.50 -6.24
CA LEU A 238 0.58 5.85 -6.27
C LEU A 238 0.24 6.60 -7.57
#